data_AF-A0A2R6L0W7-F1
#
_entry.id   AF-A0A2R6L0W7-F1
#
_cell.length_a   1.000
_cell.length_b   1.000
_cell.length_c   1.000
_cell.angle_alpha   90.00
_cell.angle_beta   90.00
_cell.angle_gamma   90.00
#
_symmetry.space_group_name_H-M   'P 1'
#
loop_
_entity.id
_entity.type
_entity.pdbx_description
1 polymer ?
#
loop_
_entity_poly.entity_id
_entity_poly.type
_entity_poly.pdbx_seq_one_letter_code
_entity_poly.pdbx_strand_id
1 'polypeptide(L)' 'MDEYTRPHPDRAALLTIDVQNDFTLPGAPAEIDGTAAAVPRMRRLVEAFRAREGPVVHVVRLYREDGSNVD' A
#
# COMPACT_ATOMS: atom_id res chain seq x y z
N MET A 1 -15.09 -14.96 -13.14
CA MET A 1 -15.23 -14.72 -11.69
C MET A 1 -16.64 -15.17 -11.34
N ASP A 2 -16.78 -16.06 -10.38
CA ASP A 2 -18.11 -16.46 -9.92
C ASP A 2 -18.75 -15.34 -9.09
N GLU A 3 -20.02 -15.51 -8.73
CA GLU A 3 -20.75 -14.53 -7.91
C GLU A 3 -20.07 -14.27 -6.56
N TYR A 4 -19.44 -15.29 -5.96
CA TYR A 4 -18.83 -15.24 -4.63
C TYR A 4 -17.48 -14.52 -4.60
N THR A 5 -16.79 -14.42 -5.74
CA THR A 5 -15.45 -13.82 -5.85
C THR A 5 -15.46 -12.47 -6.57
N ARG A 6 -16.60 -12.04 -7.12
CA ARG A 6 -16.72 -10.76 -7.81
C ARG A 6 -16.63 -9.59 -6.82
N PRO A 7 -15.70 -8.63 -7.01
CA PRO A 7 -15.63 -7.45 -6.15
C PRO A 7 -16.86 -6.57 -6.33
N HIS A 8 -17.30 -5.93 -5.26
CA HIS A 8 -18.30 -4.86 -5.27
C HIS A 8 -17.59 -3.50 -5.34
N PRO A 9 -17.47 -2.86 -6.52
CA PRO A 9 -16.62 -1.68 -6.67
C PRO A 9 -17.04 -0.51 -5.78
N ASP A 10 -18.35 -0.34 -5.57
CA ASP A 10 -18.92 0.73 -4.75
C ASP A 10 -18.82 0.46 -3.23
N ARG A 11 -18.30 -0.71 -2.84
CA ARG A 11 -18.03 -1.09 -1.45
C ARG A 11 -16.57 -1.45 -1.21
N ALA A 12 -15.69 -1.11 -2.16
CA ALA A 12 -14.27 -1.39 -2.06
C ALA A 12 -13.53 -0.25 -1.34
N ALA A 13 -12.45 -0.61 -0.65
CA ALA A 13 -11.45 0.33 -0.14
C ALA A 13 -10.08 -0.06 -0.71
N LEU A 14 -9.21 0.93 -0.94
CA LEU A 14 -7.83 0.70 -1.33
C LEU A 14 -6.92 0.73 -0.10
N LEU A 15 -6.15 -0.33 0.10
CA LEU A 15 -5.07 -0.36 1.08
C LEU A 15 -3.73 -0.29 0.35
N THR A 16 -2.86 0.62 0.75
CA THR A 16 -1.42 0.53 0.45
C THR A 16 -0.71 0.05 1.70
N ILE A 17 0.11 -0.99 1.60
CA ILE A 17 0.77 -1.61 2.76
C ILE A 17 2.27 -1.46 2.58
N ASP A 18 2.93 -0.84 3.57
CA ASP A 18 4.38 -0.77 3.71
C ASP A 18 5.13 -0.23 2.47
N VAL A 19 4.51 0.69 1.72
CA VAL A 19 5.14 1.40 0.60
C VAL A 19 5.93 2.62 1.11
N GLN A 20 6.64 2.45 2.24
CA GLN A 20 7.50 3.45 2.86
C GLN A 20 8.89 3.43 2.22
N ASN A 21 9.66 4.51 2.42
CA ASN A 21 11.02 4.66 1.87
C ASN A 21 11.93 3.49 2.24
N ASP A 22 11.83 3.00 3.47
CA ASP A 22 12.66 1.90 4.00
C ASP A 22 12.54 0.61 3.19
N PHE A 23 11.40 0.41 2.50
CA PHE A 23 11.13 -0.75 1.64
C PHE A 23 11.19 -0.44 0.15
N THR A 24 11.14 0.84 -0.22
CA THR A 24 10.89 1.28 -1.60
C THR A 24 12.11 1.87 -2.28
N LEU A 25 12.97 2.59 -1.57
CA LEU A 25 14.10 3.29 -2.19
C LEU A 25 15.26 2.32 -2.47
N PRO A 26 15.97 2.47 -3.61
CA PRO A 26 17.21 1.75 -3.85
C PRO A 26 18.25 2.03 -2.76
N GLY A 27 18.83 0.98 -2.19
CA GLY A 27 19.79 1.02 -1.08
C GLY A 27 19.16 1.26 0.28
N ALA A 28 17.83 1.19 0.42
CA ALA A 28 17.16 1.35 1.71
C ALA A 28 17.45 0.16 2.65
N PRO A 29 17.39 0.37 3.99
CA PRO A 29 17.75 -0.66 4.97
C PRO A 29 16.96 -1.98 4.85
N ALA A 30 15.73 -1.91 4.31
CA ALA A 30 14.86 -3.06 4.09
C ALA A 30 14.30 -3.07 2.66
N GLU A 31 15.09 -2.61 1.68
CA GLU A 31 14.68 -2.54 0.28
C GLU A 31 14.06 -3.86 -0.20
N ILE A 32 12.91 -3.76 -0.84
CA ILE A 32 12.23 -4.87 -1.49
C ILE A 32 12.30 -4.70 -3.01
N ASP A 33 13.05 -5.59 -3.64
CA ASP A 33 13.26 -5.60 -5.09
C ASP A 33 11.94 -5.46 -5.87
N GLY A 34 11.92 -4.50 -6.80
CA GLY A 34 10.77 -4.24 -7.67
C GLY A 34 9.71 -3.31 -7.08
N THR A 35 9.77 -2.94 -5.80
CA THR A 35 8.80 -2.02 -5.18
C THR A 35 8.85 -0.63 -5.83
N ALA A 36 10.05 -0.05 -5.99
CA ALA A 36 10.24 1.22 -6.70
C ALA A 36 9.59 1.21 -8.10
N ALA A 37 9.77 0.11 -8.84
CA ALA A 37 9.21 -0.04 -10.19
C ALA A 37 7.68 -0.22 -10.19
N ALA A 38 7.09 -0.64 -9.07
CA ALA A 38 5.64 -0.79 -8.91
C ALA A 38 4.93 0.49 -8.46
N VAL A 39 5.63 1.43 -7.82
CA VAL A 39 5.07 2.70 -7.31
C VAL A 39 4.24 3.45 -8.37
N PRO A 40 4.66 3.60 -9.64
CA PRO A 40 3.83 4.29 -10.64
C PRO A 40 2.48 3.62 -10.88
N ARG A 41 2.39 2.28 -10.77
CA ARG A 41 1.13 1.54 -10.91
C ARG A 41 0.27 1.67 -9.64
N MET A 42 0.88 1.61 -8.46
CA MET A 42 0.20 1.84 -7.18
C MET A 42 -0.42 3.24 -7.12
N ARG A 43 0.32 4.26 -7.59
CA ARG A 43 -0.16 5.63 -7.70
C ARG A 43 -1.45 5.74 -8.53
N ARG A 44 -1.53 5.05 -9.67
CA ARG A 44 -2.73 5.05 -10.52
C ARG A 44 -3.96 4.52 -9.77
N LEU A 45 -3.79 3.50 -8.93
CA LEU A 45 -4.88 2.99 -8.09
C LEU A 45 -5.33 4.02 -7.06
N VAL A 46 -4.37 4.67 -6.38
CA VAL A 46 -4.67 5.73 -5.40
C VAL A 46 -5.41 6.90 -6.05
N GLU A 47 -4.95 7.35 -7.21
CA GLU A 47 -5.60 8.42 -7.97
C GLU A 47 -7.02 8.03 -8.42
N ALA A 48 -7.22 6.79 -8.88
CA ALA A 48 -8.53 6.29 -9.29
C ALA A 48 -9.54 6.22 -8.14
N PHE A 49 -9.11 5.76 -6.96
CA PHE A 49 -9.96 5.76 -5.76
C PHE A 49 -10.30 7.19 -5.32
N ARG A 50 -9.30 8.08 -5.26
CA ARG A 50 -9.52 9.48 -4.88
C ARG A 50 -10.45 10.22 -5.83
N ALA A 51 -10.34 9.99 -7.14
CA ALA A 51 -11.22 10.59 -8.15
C ALA A 51 -12.70 10.18 -7.99
N ARG A 52 -12.97 9.07 -7.31
CA ARG A 52 -14.32 8.56 -7.01
C ARG A 52 -14.74 8.83 -5.56
N GLU A 53 -13.97 9.63 -4.82
CA GLU A 53 -14.15 9.85 -3.38
C GLU A 53 -14.16 8.54 -2.57
N GLY A 54 -13.47 7.51 -3.09
CA GLY A 54 -13.40 6.19 -2.51
C GLY A 54 -12.40 6.12 -1.33
N PRO A 55 -12.59 5.21 -0.35
CA PRO A 55 -11.70 5.10 0.79
C PRO A 55 -10.29 4.65 0.38
N VAL A 56 -9.27 5.37 0.87
CA VAL A 56 -7.86 5.00 0.75
C VAL A 56 -7.25 4.96 2.14
N VAL A 57 -6.67 3.83 2.53
CA VAL A 57 -5.95 3.65 3.79
C VAL A 57 -4.48 3.36 3.48
N HIS A 58 -3.60 4.20 4.00
CA HIS A 58 -2.17 3.98 3.96
C HIS A 58 -1.75 3.27 5.26
N VAL A 59 -1.52 1.97 5.18
CA VAL A 59 -0.96 1.19 6.28
C VAL A 59 0.54 1.42 6.27
N VAL A 60 1.04 1.91 7.40
CA VAL A 60 2.45 2.19 7.64
C VAL A 60 2.92 1.48 8.88
N ARG A 61 4.16 1.06 8.88
CA ARG A 61 4.84 0.45 10.01
C ARG A 61 5.78 1.46 10.65
N LEU A 62 5.62 1.64 11.96
CA LEU A 62 6.44 2.52 12.79
C LEU A 62 6.85 1.78 14.05
N TYR A 63 8.16 1.63 14.22
CA TYR A 63 8.72 1.07 15.43
C TYR A 63 9.16 2.16 16.39
N ARG A 64 9.06 1.88 17.68
CA ARG A 64 9.77 2.63 18.70
C ARG A 64 11.26 2.38 18.56
N GLU A 65 12.06 3.35 18.95
CA GLU A 65 13.53 3.26 18.91
C GLU A 65 14.07 2.07 19.72
N ASP A 66 13.37 1.72 20.81
CA ASP A 66 13.70 0.57 21.67
C ASP A 66 13.22 -0.78 21.11
N GLY A 67 12.53 -0.78 19.97
CA GLY A 67 11.96 -1.99 19.36
C GLY A 67 10.87 -2.67 20.18
N SER A 68 10.29 -2.03 21.20
CA SER A 68 9.32 -2.67 22.10
C SER A 68 7.96 -3.00 21.47
N ASN A 69 7.72 -2.60 20.21
CA ASN A 69 6.48 -2.85 19.48
C ASN A 69 6.72 -3.60 18.16
N VAL A 70 7.76 -4.44 18.10
CA VAL A 70 8.09 -5.19 16.88
C VAL A 70 7.19 -6.39 16.62
N ASP A 71 6.61 -6.95 17.69
CA ASP A 71 5.69 -8.09 17.73
C ASP A 71 4.22 -7.67 17.58
#